data_AF-A0A0D2ZZ49-F1
#
_entry.id   AF-A0A0D2ZZ49-F1
#
_cell.length_a   1.000
_cell.length_b   1.000
_cell.length_c   1.000
_cell.angle_alpha   90.00
_cell.angle_beta   90.00
_cell.angle_gamma   90.00
#
_symmetry.space_group_name_H-M   'P 1'
#
loop_
_entity.id
_entity.type
_entity.pdbx_description
1 polymer ?
#
loop_
_entity_poly.entity_id
_entity_poly.type
_entity_poly.pdbx_seq_one_letter_code
_entity_poly.pdbx_strand_id
1 'polypeptide(L)'
;LASDYVSKAVQADPEDIDLKYEYADLCLSAGKYKEAAETYEKIFRRHPDIIEPLKRGTEYFLKSGKGERAANMLEDHIKSHPSEVGPDILDLLADVLMQINAYDRALKYIHDVRQIYNLGKELPSSLKIRQAICHVR
;
A
#
# COMPACT_ATOMS: atom_id res chain seq x y z
N LEU A 1 22.79 -13.36 -10.39
CA LEU A 1 24.00 -12.89 -9.68
C LEU A 1 23.65 -11.83 -8.64
N ALA A 2 23.08 -10.66 -9.01
CA ALA A 2 22.70 -9.61 -8.03
C ALA A 2 21.74 -10.09 -6.91
N SER A 3 20.70 -10.85 -7.25
CA SER A 3 19.75 -11.41 -6.27
C SER A 3 20.38 -12.38 -5.25
N ASP A 4 21.48 -13.06 -5.60
CA ASP A 4 22.17 -13.98 -4.68
C ASP A 4 23.02 -13.22 -3.65
N TYR A 5 23.68 -12.14 -4.08
CA TYR A 5 24.45 -11.27 -3.18
C TYR A 5 23.55 -10.50 -2.21
N VAL A 6 22.44 -9.93 -2.70
CA VAL A 6 21.49 -9.21 -1.84
C VAL A 6 20.77 -10.16 -0.88
N SER A 7 20.42 -11.39 -1.30
CA SER A 7 19.87 -12.41 -0.39
C SER A 7 20.83 -12.75 0.75
N LYS A 8 22.12 -12.93 0.44
CA LYS A 8 23.17 -13.16 1.45
C LYS A 8 23.37 -11.95 2.35
N ALA A 9 23.29 -10.74 1.82
CA ALA A 9 23.39 -9.50 2.60
C ALA A 9 22.22 -9.38 3.59
N VAL A 10 20.99 -9.62 3.16
CA VAL A 10 19.81 -9.66 4.05
C VAL A 10 19.90 -10.78 5.09
N GLN A 11 20.54 -11.92 4.78
CA GLN A 11 20.79 -12.97 5.78
C GLN A 11 21.85 -12.56 6.81
N ALA A 12 22.83 -11.75 6.41
CA ALA A 12 23.90 -11.27 7.28
C ALA A 12 23.43 -10.13 8.19
N ASP A 13 22.59 -9.22 7.68
CA ASP A 13 21.87 -8.22 8.46
C ASP A 13 20.37 -8.27 8.16
N PRO A 14 19.61 -9.08 8.92
CA PRO A 14 18.17 -9.21 8.74
C PRO A 14 17.37 -8.01 9.23
N GLU A 15 17.96 -6.98 9.82
CA GLU A 15 17.25 -5.80 10.30
C GLU A 15 17.42 -4.60 9.38
N ASP A 16 18.48 -4.55 8.57
CA ASP A 16 18.69 -3.53 7.54
C ASP A 16 17.49 -3.42 6.59
N ILE A 17 16.80 -2.27 6.67
CA ILE A 17 15.60 -1.98 5.89
C ILE A 17 15.96 -1.72 4.42
N ASP A 18 17.07 -1.05 4.16
CA ASP A 18 17.50 -0.68 2.81
C ASP A 18 17.85 -1.94 2.01
N LEU A 19 18.55 -2.90 2.63
CA LEU A 19 18.82 -4.19 2.01
C LEU A 19 17.54 -4.99 1.72
N LYS A 20 16.52 -4.90 2.59
CA LYS A 20 15.21 -5.54 2.33
C LYS A 20 14.46 -4.86 1.18
N TYR A 21 14.57 -3.54 1.04
CA TYR A 21 14.03 -2.83 -0.12
C TYR A 21 14.69 -3.29 -1.41
N GLU A 22 16.03 -3.31 -1.45
CA GLU A 22 16.78 -3.80 -2.60
C GLU A 22 16.41 -5.25 -2.93
N TYR A 23 16.24 -6.09 -1.91
CA TYR A 23 15.79 -7.47 -2.10
C TYR A 23 14.39 -7.55 -2.73
N ALA A 24 13.44 -6.77 -2.22
CA ALA A 24 12.09 -6.70 -2.78
C ALA A 24 12.15 -6.22 -4.24
N ASP A 25 12.87 -5.13 -4.54
CA ASP A 25 13.02 -4.55 -5.87
C ASP A 25 13.67 -5.53 -6.87
N LEU A 26 14.63 -6.33 -6.42
CA LEU A 26 15.21 -7.42 -7.21
C LEU A 26 14.22 -8.57 -7.46
N CYS A 27 13.43 -8.94 -6.44
CA CYS A 27 12.36 -9.92 -6.61
C CYS A 27 11.35 -9.45 -7.66
N LEU A 28 11.02 -8.17 -7.69
CA LEU A 28 10.14 -7.56 -8.70
C LEU A 28 10.73 -7.64 -10.10
N SER A 29 12.00 -7.24 -10.24
CA SER A 29 12.73 -7.32 -11.52
C SER A 29 12.81 -8.76 -12.04
N ALA A 30 12.75 -9.76 -11.15
CA ALA A 30 12.71 -11.17 -11.47
C ALA A 30 11.29 -11.76 -11.63
N GLY A 31 10.23 -10.94 -11.57
CA GLY A 31 8.83 -11.39 -11.69
C GLY A 31 8.29 -12.15 -10.46
N LYS A 32 9.03 -12.17 -9.35
CA LYS A 32 8.67 -12.86 -8.10
C LYS A 32 7.77 -11.99 -7.23
N TYR A 33 6.59 -11.63 -7.74
CA TYR A 33 5.68 -10.68 -7.09
C TYR A 33 5.26 -11.09 -5.68
N LYS A 34 5.03 -12.39 -5.44
CA LYS A 34 4.67 -12.90 -4.11
C LYS A 34 5.75 -12.63 -3.07
N GLU A 35 7.01 -12.85 -3.43
CA GLU A 35 8.15 -12.70 -2.54
C GLU A 35 8.45 -11.23 -2.24
N ALA A 36 8.35 -10.36 -3.25
CA ALA A 36 8.45 -8.92 -3.07
C ALA A 36 7.35 -8.39 -2.13
N ALA A 37 6.09 -8.78 -2.38
CA ALA A 37 4.95 -8.40 -1.53
C ALA A 37 5.16 -8.83 -0.06
N GLU A 38 5.65 -10.05 0.18
CA GLU A 38 5.96 -10.53 1.54
C GLU A 38 7.10 -9.74 2.19
N THR A 39 8.07 -9.30 1.39
CA THR A 39 9.21 -8.51 1.88
C THR A 39 8.75 -7.12 2.30
N TYR A 40 8.01 -6.40 1.44
CA TYR A 40 7.44 -5.10 1.80
C TYR A 40 6.50 -5.18 3.01
N GLU A 41 5.69 -6.24 3.10
CA GLU A 41 4.84 -6.46 4.27
C GLU A 41 5.65 -6.60 5.56
N LYS A 42 6.76 -7.34 5.53
CA LYS A 42 7.64 -7.49 6.70
C LYS A 42 8.27 -6.16 7.09
N ILE A 43 8.71 -5.35 6.12
CA ILE A 43 9.25 -4.01 6.40
C ILE A 43 8.19 -3.16 7.11
N PHE A 44 6.98 -3.07 6.54
CA PHE A 44 5.89 -2.27 7.11
C PHE A 44 5.46 -2.75 8.51
N ARG A 45 5.35 -4.07 8.73
CA ARG A 45 4.99 -4.60 10.06
C ARG A 45 6.00 -4.27 11.15
N ARG A 46 7.28 -4.11 10.78
CA ARG A 46 8.35 -3.72 11.70
C ARG A 46 8.41 -2.21 11.90
N HIS A 47 8.14 -1.45 10.84
CA HIS A 47 8.17 0.01 10.81
C HIS A 47 6.84 0.56 10.28
N PRO A 48 5.76 0.48 11.06
CA PRO A 48 4.42 0.90 10.63
C PRO A 48 4.30 2.42 10.43
N ASP A 49 5.26 3.18 10.94
CA ASP A 49 5.49 4.61 10.76
C ASP A 49 6.04 4.94 9.36
N ILE A 50 6.69 3.98 8.69
CA ILE A 50 7.22 4.16 7.33
C ILE A 50 6.21 3.58 6.35
N ILE A 51 5.44 4.46 5.70
CA ILE A 51 4.37 4.05 4.76
C ILE A 51 4.89 3.64 3.37
N GLU A 52 6.11 4.04 3.03
CA GLU A 52 6.74 3.79 1.73
C GLU A 52 6.77 2.31 1.26
N PRO A 53 7.02 1.30 2.12
CA PRO A 53 6.99 -0.10 1.70
C PRO A 53 5.59 -0.53 1.29
N LEU A 54 4.56 -0.03 1.95
CA LEU A 54 3.18 -0.32 1.59
C LEU A 54 2.82 0.34 0.26
N LYS A 55 3.22 1.60 0.03
CA LYS A 55 3.02 2.30 -1.24
C LYS A 55 3.67 1.56 -2.41
N ARG A 56 4.96 1.23 -2.29
CA ARG A 56 5.71 0.49 -3.31
C ARG A 56 5.17 -0.92 -3.52
N GLY A 57 4.80 -1.60 -2.44
CA GLY A 57 4.32 -2.97 -2.48
C GLY A 57 2.90 -3.13 -3.05
N THR A 58 2.07 -2.09 -3.04
CA THR A 58 0.63 -2.17 -3.37
C THR A 58 0.34 -2.78 -4.74
N GLU A 59 1.00 -2.31 -5.79
CA GLU A 59 0.85 -2.89 -7.14
C GLU A 59 1.17 -4.40 -7.16
N TYR A 60 2.14 -4.82 -6.36
CA TYR A 60 2.60 -6.20 -6.31
C TYR A 60 1.77 -7.07 -5.38
N PHE A 61 1.19 -6.50 -4.34
CA PHE A 61 0.13 -7.17 -3.59
C PHE A 61 -1.04 -7.51 -4.52
N LEU A 62 -1.45 -6.58 -5.39
CA LEU A 62 -2.50 -6.83 -6.38
C LEU A 62 -2.09 -7.93 -7.38
N LYS A 63 -0.91 -7.80 -8.01
CA LYS A 63 -0.37 -8.80 -8.96
C LYS A 63 -0.15 -10.18 -8.34
N SER A 64 0.09 -10.26 -7.02
CA SER A 64 0.26 -11.53 -6.30
C SER A 64 -1.03 -12.10 -5.70
N GLY A 65 -2.20 -11.51 -5.99
CA GLY A 65 -3.50 -11.96 -5.46
C GLY A 65 -3.72 -11.62 -3.99
N LYS A 66 -2.92 -10.73 -3.42
CA LYS A 66 -2.95 -10.28 -2.02
C LYS A 66 -3.60 -8.89 -1.86
N GLY A 67 -4.42 -8.45 -2.81
CA GLY A 67 -5.06 -7.13 -2.79
C GLY A 67 -5.87 -6.86 -1.51
N GLU A 68 -6.64 -7.84 -1.04
CA GLU A 68 -7.40 -7.73 0.22
C GLU A 68 -6.48 -7.47 1.43
N ARG A 69 -5.29 -8.10 1.43
CA ARG A 69 -4.31 -7.93 2.50
C ARG A 69 -3.68 -6.54 2.47
N ALA A 70 -3.37 -6.02 1.28
CA ALA A 70 -2.91 -4.65 1.11
C ALA A 70 -3.96 -3.63 1.56
N ALA A 71 -5.23 -3.85 1.20
CA ALA A 71 -6.34 -3.01 1.65
C ALA A 71 -6.40 -2.96 3.18
N ASN A 72 -6.37 -4.12 3.85
CA ASN A 72 -6.44 -4.16 5.32
C ASN A 72 -5.25 -3.44 5.98
N MET A 73 -4.03 -3.58 5.45
CA MET A 73 -2.87 -2.87 5.97
C MET A 73 -3.00 -1.35 5.82
N LEU A 74 -3.50 -0.86 4.68
CA LEU A 74 -3.76 0.56 4.44
C LEU A 74 -4.86 1.07 5.38
N GLU A 75 -5.95 0.32 5.52
CA GLU A 75 -7.06 0.66 6.42
C GLU A 75 -6.62 0.74 7.88
N ASP A 76 -5.78 -0.19 8.34
CA ASP A 76 -5.24 -0.20 9.69
C ASP A 76 -4.29 0.99 9.92
N HIS A 77 -3.45 1.32 8.94
CA HIS A 77 -2.61 2.52 9.00
C HIS A 77 -3.46 3.80 9.13
N ILE A 78 -4.53 3.92 8.33
CA ILE A 78 -5.43 5.08 8.38
C ILE A 78 -6.10 5.22 9.74
N LYS A 79 -6.55 4.11 10.33
CA LYS A 79 -7.21 4.12 11.65
C LYS A 79 -6.24 4.45 12.79
N SER A 80 -4.99 4.00 12.68
CA SER A 80 -3.98 4.15 13.74
C SER A 80 -3.23 5.48 13.68
N HIS A 81 -3.06 6.07 12.50
CA HIS A 81 -2.32 7.31 12.28
C HIS A 81 -3.16 8.36 11.52
N PRO A 82 -4.37 8.70 12.00
CA PRO A 82 -5.31 9.56 11.26
C PRO A 82 -4.78 10.99 11.02
N SER A 83 -3.77 11.46 11.76
CA SER A 83 -3.14 12.78 11.52
C SER A 83 -2.04 12.77 10.47
N GLU A 84 -1.52 11.60 10.11
CA GLU A 84 -0.38 11.43 9.19
C GLU A 84 -0.82 11.03 7.77
N VAL A 85 -2.08 10.63 7.63
CA VAL A 85 -2.63 10.16 6.37
C VAL A 85 -2.95 11.34 5.46
N GLY A 86 -2.21 11.45 4.36
CA GLY A 86 -2.50 12.38 3.28
C GLY A 86 -3.54 11.85 2.28
N PRO A 87 -4.05 12.71 1.38
CA PRO A 87 -4.95 12.30 0.31
C PRO A 87 -4.36 11.24 -0.64
N ASP A 88 -3.03 11.10 -0.69
CA ASP A 88 -2.32 10.11 -1.50
C ASP A 88 -2.51 8.67 -1.00
N ILE A 89 -2.46 8.46 0.32
CA ILE A 89 -2.72 7.14 0.93
C ILE A 89 -4.17 6.71 0.74
N LEU A 90 -5.08 7.68 0.77
CA LEU A 90 -6.51 7.44 0.54
C LEU A 90 -6.80 7.12 -0.92
N ASP A 91 -6.13 7.80 -1.86
CA ASP A 91 -6.24 7.46 -3.28
C ASP A 91 -5.71 6.06 -3.55
N LEU A 92 -4.58 5.70 -2.92
CA LEU A 92 -4.03 4.35 -2.99
C LEU A 92 -4.99 3.30 -2.43
N LEU A 93 -5.58 3.51 -1.26
CA LEU A 93 -6.58 2.59 -0.71
C LEU A 93 -7.80 2.46 -1.62
N ALA A 94 -8.33 3.59 -2.12
CA ALA A 94 -9.46 3.57 -3.04
C ALA A 94 -9.13 2.80 -4.31
N ASP A 95 -7.92 2.96 -4.86
CA ASP A 95 -7.44 2.18 -6.01
C ASP A 95 -7.43 0.68 -5.74
N VAL A 96 -6.82 0.25 -4.63
CA VAL A 96 -6.75 -1.16 -4.23
C VAL A 96 -8.14 -1.75 -4.07
N LEU A 97 -9.02 -1.06 -3.33
CA LEU A 97 -10.39 -1.50 -3.09
C LEU A 97 -11.17 -1.62 -4.40
N MET A 98 -11.02 -0.67 -5.33
CA MET A 98 -11.64 -0.75 -6.65
C MET A 98 -11.10 -1.93 -7.47
N GLN A 99 -9.79 -2.19 -7.43
CA GLN A 99 -9.17 -3.30 -8.16
C GLN A 99 -9.58 -4.68 -7.63
N ILE A 100 -9.91 -4.78 -6.34
CA ILE A 100 -10.47 -6.00 -5.75
C ILE A 100 -12.02 -6.03 -5.75
N ASN A 101 -12.67 -5.11 -6.47
CA ASN A 101 -14.13 -4.96 -6.57
C ASN A 101 -14.85 -4.66 -5.24
N ALA A 102 -14.14 -4.15 -4.24
CA ALA A 102 -14.68 -3.71 -2.96
C ALA A 102 -15.17 -2.25 -3.03
N TYR A 103 -16.09 -1.95 -3.97
CA TYR A 103 -16.55 -0.59 -4.26
C TYR A 103 -17.24 0.09 -3.07
N ASP A 104 -18.03 -0.64 -2.28
CA ASP A 104 -18.68 -0.10 -1.07
C ASP A 104 -17.67 0.36 -0.01
N ARG A 105 -16.58 -0.40 0.17
CA ARG A 105 -15.49 -0.02 1.07
C ARG A 105 -14.77 1.22 0.54
N ALA A 106 -14.52 1.29 -0.77
CA ALA A 106 -13.88 2.45 -1.38
C ALA A 106 -14.74 3.71 -1.14
N LEU A 107 -16.05 3.64 -1.38
CA LEU A 107 -16.98 4.75 -1.12
C LEU A 107 -16.94 5.19 0.34
N LYS A 108 -17.02 4.23 1.27
CA LYS A 108 -16.97 4.52 2.71
C LYS A 108 -15.73 5.34 3.06
N TYR A 109 -14.54 4.90 2.64
CA TYR A 109 -13.30 5.62 2.94
C TYR A 109 -13.23 6.99 2.25
N ILE A 110 -13.67 7.11 0.99
CA ILE A 110 -13.72 8.42 0.30
C ILE A 110 -14.67 9.40 1.00
N HIS A 111 -15.77 8.91 1.58
CA HIS A 111 -16.69 9.74 2.36
C HIS A 111 -16.11 10.14 3.72
N ASP A 112 -15.53 9.18 4.45
CA ASP A 112 -14.97 9.38 5.77
C ASP A 112 -13.82 10.42 5.74
N VAL A 113 -13.10 10.53 4.62
CA VAL A 113 -12.06 11.55 4.39
C VAL A 113 -12.53 12.99 4.64
N ARG A 114 -13.75 13.34 4.23
CA ARG A 114 -14.25 14.70 4.43
C ARG A 114 -14.42 15.03 5.91
N GLN A 115 -14.70 14.02 6.73
CA GLN A 115 -14.94 14.15 8.17
C GLN A 115 -13.64 14.04 8.98
N ILE A 116 -12.75 13.10 8.62
CA ILE A 116 -11.53 12.79 9.38
C ILE A 116 -10.49 13.92 9.26
N TYR A 117 -10.30 14.48 8.07
CA TYR A 117 -9.16 15.37 7.81
C TYR A 117 -9.48 16.85 7.94
N ASN A 118 -10.70 17.20 8.38
CA ASN A 118 -11.18 18.58 8.52
C ASN A 118 -10.78 19.47 7.32
N LEU A 119 -10.79 18.86 6.13
CA LEU A 119 -10.38 19.51 4.90
C LEU A 119 -11.45 20.55 4.60
N GLY A 120 -11.17 21.81 4.96
CA GLY A 120 -11.81 22.97 4.34
C GLY A 120 -11.53 23.06 2.82
N LYS A 121 -10.87 22.05 2.24
CA LYS A 121 -10.47 21.95 0.85
C LYS A 121 -11.24 20.83 0.16
N GLU A 122 -11.59 21.12 -1.07
CA GLU A 122 -12.20 20.21 -2.03
C GLU A 122 -11.42 18.90 -2.15
N LEU A 123 -12.12 17.78 -2.33
CA LEU A 123 -11.49 16.49 -2.64
C LEU A 123 -10.58 16.61 -3.88
N PRO A 124 -9.39 15.97 -3.88
CA PRO A 124 -8.59 15.80 -5.08
C PRO A 124 -9.40 15.23 -6.24
N SER A 125 -9.09 15.64 -7.47
CA SER A 125 -9.79 15.20 -8.66
C SER A 125 -9.78 13.68 -8.84
N SER A 126 -8.68 13.01 -8.47
CA SER A 126 -8.56 11.55 -8.54
C SER A 126 -9.62 10.86 -7.67
N LEU A 127 -9.78 11.30 -6.42
CA LEU A 127 -10.78 10.76 -5.50
C LEU A 127 -12.21 11.04 -5.95
N LYS A 128 -12.50 12.19 -6.59
CA LYS A 128 -13.81 12.47 -7.18
C LYS A 128 -14.13 11.50 -8.33
N ILE A 129 -13.17 11.25 -9.21
CA ILE A 129 -13.33 10.30 -10.33
C ILE A 129 -13.58 8.89 -9.79
N ARG A 130 -12.78 8.44 -8.83
CA ARG A 130 -12.94 7.14 -8.17
C ARG A 130 -14.30 7.01 -7.49
N GLN A 131 -14.76 8.05 -6.80
CA GLN A 131 -16.09 8.10 -6.19
C GLN A 131 -17.18 7.89 -7.24
N ALA A 132 -17.12 8.60 -8.37
CA ALA A 132 -18.09 8.44 -9.45
C ALA A 132 -18.09 7.02 -10.02
N ILE A 133 -16.91 6.40 -10.20
CA ILE A 133 -16.81 5.01 -10.68
C ILE A 133 -17.43 4.04 -9.67
N CYS A 134 -17.17 4.22 -8.37
CA CYS A 134 -17.71 3.32 -7.36
C CYS A 134 -19.24 3.45 -7.21
N HIS A 135 -19.85 4.59 -7.54
CA HIS A 135 -21.31 4.74 -7.53
C HIS A 135 -22.03 3.98 -8.66
N VAL A 136 -21.34 3.66 -9.76
CA VAL A 136 -21.94 3.03 -10.94
C VAL A 136 -21.56 1.55 -11.11
N ARG A 137 -20.80 0.99 -10.18
CA ARG A 137 -20.36 -0.42 -10.15
C ARG A 137 -21.03 -1.14 -9.00
#